data_AF-A0A936TYS1-F1
#
_entry.id   AF-A0A936TYS1-F1
#
_cell.length_a   1.000
_cell.length_b   1.000
_cell.length_c   1.000
_cell.angle_alpha   90.00
_cell.angle_beta   90.00
_cell.angle_gamma   90.00
#
_symmetry.space_group_name_H-M   'P 1'
#
loop_
_entity.id
_entity.type
_entity.pdbx_description
1 polymer ?
#
loop_
_entity_poly.entity_id
_entity_poly.type
_entity_poly.pdbx_seq_one_letter_code
_entity_poly.pdbx_strand_id
1 'polypeptide(L)'
;MISEEPPSDSVVPDRYCWIPTSALEPGMVIARPIQGGHGNQLTLRIAVGSSVTSNTIAQLLNKGVECIAVRQDAAPDEAALAAAVARHEQRLAEIFGDQPDDACRRLRDALRACRPSTC
;
A
#
# COMPACT_ATOMS: atom_id res chain seq x y z
N MET A 1 41.92 -1.15 -15.00
CA MET A 1 40.48 -1.35 -15.27
C MET A 1 39.85 -1.68 -13.95
N ILE A 2 39.24 -0.69 -13.30
CA ILE A 2 38.46 -0.90 -12.09
C ILE A 2 37.09 -1.33 -12.61
N SER A 3 36.79 -2.62 -12.48
CA SER A 3 35.44 -3.12 -12.72
C SER A 3 34.56 -2.59 -11.58
N GLU A 4 33.79 -1.54 -11.84
CA GLU A 4 32.67 -1.17 -10.98
C GLU A 4 31.62 -2.28 -11.07
N GLU A 5 31.57 -3.15 -10.06
CA GLU A 5 30.40 -3.96 -9.80
C GLU A 5 29.22 -3.01 -9.49
N PRO A 6 28.08 -3.15 -10.18
CA PRO A 6 26.88 -2.40 -9.79
C PRO A 6 26.47 -2.86 -8.38
N PRO A 7 26.01 -1.97 -7.49
CA PRO A 7 25.52 -2.37 -6.17
C PRO A 7 24.32 -3.32 -6.34
N SER A 8 24.60 -4.61 -6.19
CA SER A 8 23.63 -5.65 -5.90
C SER A 8 23.09 -5.38 -4.51
N ASP A 9 21.84 -4.90 -4.43
CA ASP A 9 20.86 -5.33 -3.42
C ASP A 9 19.54 -4.58 -3.64
N SER A 10 18.85 -4.97 -4.71
CA SER A 10 17.41 -4.77 -4.82
C SER A 10 16.73 -6.12 -4.64
N VAL A 11 16.87 -6.73 -3.47
CA VAL A 11 15.95 -7.78 -3.07
C VAL A 11 14.62 -7.08 -2.78
N VAL A 12 13.78 -6.98 -3.81
CA VAL A 12 12.38 -6.61 -3.61
C VAL A 12 11.80 -7.70 -2.72
N PRO A 13 11.27 -7.38 -1.54
CA PRO A 13 10.65 -8.41 -0.73
C PRO A 13 9.52 -9.07 -1.54
N ASP A 14 9.51 -10.40 -1.60
CA ASP A 14 8.52 -11.19 -2.36
C ASP A 14 7.08 -10.89 -1.92
N ARG A 15 6.91 -10.30 -0.72
CA ARG A 15 5.63 -9.83 -0.19
C ARG A 15 5.70 -8.38 0.27
N TYR A 16 4.87 -7.55 -0.34
CA TYR A 16 4.65 -6.17 0.06
C TYR A 16 3.18 -5.81 -0.12
N CYS A 17 2.78 -4.76 0.59
CA CYS A 17 1.46 -4.19 0.51
C CYS A 17 1.53 -2.70 0.17
N TRP A 18 0.61 -2.23 -0.68
CA TRP A 18 0.44 -0.80 -0.91
C TRP A 18 -0.47 -0.25 0.17
N ILE A 19 0.07 0.61 1.03
CA ILE A 19 -0.70 1.27 2.08
C ILE A 19 -0.76 2.76 1.82
N PRO A 20 -1.92 3.40 2.07
CA PRO A 20 -2.02 4.85 1.95
C PRO A 20 -1.11 5.51 2.97
N THR A 21 -0.54 6.67 2.62
CA THR A 21 0.37 7.41 3.50
C THR A 21 -0.26 7.76 4.85
N SER A 22 -1.59 7.89 4.90
CA SER A 22 -2.35 8.12 6.13
C SER A 22 -2.42 6.90 7.06
N ALA A 23 -2.13 5.70 6.57
CA ALA A 23 -2.07 4.46 7.34
C ALA A 23 -0.63 3.98 7.61
N LEU A 24 0.38 4.80 7.25
CA LEU A 24 1.77 4.51 7.61
C LEU A 24 1.99 4.70 9.10
N GLU A 25 2.73 3.76 9.69
CA GLU A 25 3.18 3.86 11.07
C GLU A 25 4.72 3.88 11.13
N PRO A 26 5.31 4.62 12.09
CA PRO A 26 6.74 4.52 12.33
C PRO A 26 7.16 3.07 12.62
N GLY A 27 8.29 2.65 12.06
CA GLY A 27 8.81 1.28 12.18
C GLY A 27 8.53 0.39 10.97
N MET A 28 7.53 0.70 10.15
CA MET A 28 7.28 0.02 8.87
C MET A 28 8.50 0.10 7.93
N VAL A 29 8.65 -0.86 7.02
CA VAL A 29 9.83 -0.94 6.14
C VAL A 29 9.44 -0.75 4.67
N ILE A 30 10.13 0.16 3.98
CA ILE A 30 9.92 0.43 2.57
C ILE A 30 10.29 -0.78 1.70
N ALA A 31 9.34 -1.28 0.92
CA ALA A 31 9.55 -2.42 0.01
C ALA A 31 9.95 -2.01 -1.42
N ARG A 32 9.59 -0.79 -1.85
CA ARG A 32 9.94 -0.25 -3.16
C ARG A 32 10.53 1.15 -3.05
N PRO A 33 11.53 1.52 -3.87
CA PRO A 33 12.16 2.82 -3.75
C PRO A 33 11.15 3.94 -4.04
N ILE A 34 11.23 5.01 -3.25
CA ILE A 34 10.39 6.20 -3.41
C ILE A 34 11.28 7.31 -3.95
N GLN A 35 10.85 7.93 -5.03
CA GLN A 35 11.54 9.07 -5.64
C GLN A 35 10.52 10.18 -5.89
N GLY A 36 10.82 11.38 -5.39
CA GLY A 36 9.99 12.56 -5.58
C GLY A 36 10.84 13.70 -6.12
N GLY A 37 10.37 14.35 -7.18
CA GLY A 37 11.04 15.48 -7.82
C GLY A 37 10.15 16.71 -7.90
N HIS A 38 10.77 17.87 -8.10
CA HIS A 38 10.09 19.09 -8.53
C HIS A 38 10.84 19.68 -9.72
N GLY A 39 10.18 19.80 -10.86
CA GLY A 39 10.86 20.06 -12.14
C GLY A 39 11.93 19.00 -12.42
N ASN A 40 13.16 19.43 -12.71
CA ASN A 40 14.30 18.54 -13.00
C ASN A 40 15.13 18.18 -11.76
N GLN A 41 14.68 18.52 -10.55
CA GLN A 41 15.43 18.29 -9.31
C GLN A 41 14.81 17.16 -8.49
N LEU A 42 15.62 16.17 -8.13
CA LEU A 42 15.26 15.15 -7.15
C LEU A 42 15.23 15.79 -5.76
N THR A 43 14.08 15.73 -5.08
CA THR A 43 13.87 16.36 -3.77
C THR A 43 13.55 15.37 -2.65
N LEU A 44 13.28 14.12 -3.00
CA LEU A 44 13.06 13.02 -2.08
C LEU A 44 13.58 11.73 -2.69
N ARG A 45 14.38 10.98 -1.93
CA ARG A 45 14.76 9.61 -2.27
C ARG A 45 14.77 8.77 -1.01
N ILE A 46 13.98 7.70 -1.00
CA ILE A 46 13.96 6.73 0.09
C ILE A 46 14.25 5.36 -0.51
N ALA A 47 15.26 4.69 0.04
CA ALA A 47 15.71 3.39 -0.44
C ALA A 47 14.81 2.25 0.08
N VAL A 48 14.80 1.13 -0.63
CA VAL A 48 14.25 -0.14 -0.12
C VAL A 48 14.95 -0.50 1.19
N GLY A 49 14.20 -1.08 2.13
CA GLY A 49 14.71 -1.45 3.45
C GLY A 49 14.76 -0.29 4.45
N SER A 50 14.51 0.95 4.03
CA SER A 50 14.46 2.10 4.95
C SER A 50 13.27 1.95 5.90
N SER A 51 13.49 2.25 7.18
CA SER A 51 12.38 2.34 8.14
C SER A 51 11.62 3.65 7.97
N VAL A 52 10.30 3.57 8.03
CA VAL A 52 9.39 4.70 8.07
C VAL A 52 9.54 5.34 9.45
N THR A 53 9.84 6.64 9.46
CA THR A 53 9.85 7.47 10.67
C THR A 53 8.71 8.47 10.59
N SER A 54 8.35 9.12 11.71
CA SER A 54 7.38 10.22 11.69
C SER A 54 7.79 11.35 10.74
N ASN A 55 9.10 11.61 10.62
CA ASN A 55 9.64 12.57 9.67
C ASN A 55 9.49 12.09 8.21
N THR A 56 9.68 10.80 7.95
CA THR A 56 9.42 10.20 6.63
C THR A 56 7.95 10.40 6.23
N ILE A 57 7.01 10.13 7.15
CA ILE A 57 5.57 10.29 6.90
C ILE A 57 5.24 11.75 6.57
N ALA A 58 5.75 12.71 7.35
CA ALA A 58 5.55 14.13 7.10
C ALA A 58 6.09 14.57 5.72
N GLN A 59 7.27 14.08 5.33
CA GLN A 59 7.84 14.36 4.00
C GLN A 59 6.99 13.79 2.87
N LEU A 60 6.47 12.58 3.03
CA LEU A 60 5.60 11.94 2.04
C LEU A 60 4.30 12.71 1.84
N LEU A 61 3.66 13.13 2.94
CA LEU A 61 2.46 13.98 2.89
C LEU A 61 2.74 15.32 2.21
N ASN A 62 3.83 15.99 2.57
CA ASN A 62 4.22 17.27 1.97
C ASN A 62 4.55 17.16 0.46
N LYS A 63 4.94 15.97 0.00
CA LYS A 63 5.23 15.69 -1.41
C LYS A 63 4.02 15.11 -2.16
N GLY A 64 2.86 15.01 -1.52
CA GLY A 64 1.64 14.47 -2.13
C GLY A 64 1.76 13.00 -2.50
N VAL A 65 2.60 12.23 -1.81
CA VAL A 65 2.70 10.79 -2.04
C VAL A 65 1.50 10.11 -1.38
N GLU A 66 0.66 9.46 -2.17
CA GLU A 66 -0.62 8.91 -1.68
C GLU A 66 -0.50 7.49 -1.13
N CYS A 67 0.34 6.65 -1.74
CA CYS A 67 0.49 5.24 -1.39
C CYS A 67 1.95 4.79 -1.44
N ILE A 68 2.35 3.96 -0.48
CA ILE A 68 3.70 3.42 -0.33
C ILE A 68 3.66 1.89 -0.26
N ALA A 69 4.61 1.23 -0.93
CA ALA A 69 4.81 -0.20 -0.79
C ALA A 69 5.62 -0.48 0.48
N VAL A 70 5.04 -1.19 1.44
CA VAL A 70 5.66 -1.61 2.71
C VAL A 70 5.83 -3.12 2.74
N ARG A 71 6.92 -3.58 3.35
CA ARG A 71 7.26 -5.00 3.48
C ARG A 71 6.29 -5.70 4.42
N GLN A 72 5.81 -6.87 4.00
CA GLN A 72 5.03 -7.77 4.86
C GLN A 72 5.93 -8.87 5.41
N ASP A 73 6.20 -8.83 6.71
CA ASP A 73 7.07 -9.81 7.36
C ASP A 73 6.30 -11.07 7.83
N ALA A 74 4.97 -11.03 7.89
CA ALA A 74 4.14 -12.15 8.35
C ALA A 74 3.14 -12.63 7.28
N ALA A 75 2.77 -13.91 7.35
CA ALA A 75 1.63 -14.42 6.62
C ALA A 75 0.35 -13.70 7.09
N PRO A 76 -0.61 -13.42 6.19
CA PRO A 76 -1.83 -12.73 6.57
C PRO A 76 -2.57 -13.53 7.65
N ASP A 77 -2.91 -12.85 8.74
CA ASP A 77 -3.73 -13.42 9.81
C ASP A 77 -5.12 -13.74 9.24
N GLU A 78 -5.47 -15.02 9.23
CA GLU A 78 -6.75 -15.50 8.72
C GLU A 78 -7.94 -14.86 9.46
N ALA A 79 -7.79 -14.57 10.76
CA ALA A 79 -8.82 -13.90 11.53
C ALA A 79 -8.98 -12.43 11.09
N ALA A 80 -7.86 -11.73 10.88
CA ALA A 80 -7.86 -10.37 10.33
C ALA A 80 -8.47 -10.32 8.93
N LEU A 81 -8.18 -11.31 8.07
CA LEU A 81 -8.77 -11.42 6.74
C LEU A 81 -10.27 -11.66 6.80
N ALA A 82 -10.72 -12.58 7.66
CA ALA A 82 -12.14 -12.84 7.86
C ALA A 82 -12.90 -11.58 8.35
N ALA A 83 -12.31 -10.84 9.30
CA ALA A 83 -12.86 -9.58 9.78
C ALA A 83 -12.90 -8.50 8.68
N ALA A 84 -11.86 -8.42 7.83
CA ALA A 84 -11.82 -7.51 6.70
C ALA A 84 -12.91 -7.83 5.66
N VAL A 85 -13.12 -9.11 5.35
CA VAL A 85 -14.21 -9.58 4.46
C VAL A 85 -15.57 -9.22 5.03
N ALA A 86 -15.82 -9.50 6.31
CA ALA A 86 -17.10 -9.19 6.95
C ALA A 86 -17.40 -7.67 6.90
N ARG A 87 -16.42 -6.83 7.22
CA ARG A 87 -16.55 -5.37 7.16
C ARG A 87 -16.78 -4.86 5.73
N HIS A 88 -16.13 -5.47 4.73
CA HIS A 88 -16.33 -5.13 3.32
C HIS A 88 -17.77 -5.44 2.87
N GLU A 89 -18.26 -6.64 3.18
CA GLU A 89 -19.64 -7.04 2.89
C GLU A 89 -20.67 -6.12 3.56
N GLN A 90 -20.44 -5.78 4.83
CA GLN A 90 -21.30 -4.82 5.54
C GLN A 90 -21.32 -3.45 4.84
N ARG A 91 -20.16 -2.93 4.45
CA ARG A 91 -20.05 -1.64 3.75
C ARG A 91 -20.77 -1.66 2.40
N LEU A 92 -20.68 -2.77 1.66
CA LEU A 92 -21.41 -2.93 0.41
C LEU A 92 -22.93 -2.95 0.64
N ALA A 93 -23.41 -3.60 1.70
CA ALA A 93 -24.83 -3.56 2.06
C ALA A 93 -25.28 -2.13 2.39
N GLU A 94 -24.48 -1.35 3.12
CA GLU A 94 -24.78 0.05 3.45
C GLU A 94 -24.85 0.96 2.21
N ILE A 95 -23.92 0.80 1.26
CA ILE A 95 -23.84 1.65 0.06
C ILE A 95 -24.96 1.34 -0.94
N PHE A 96 -25.22 0.04 -1.18
CA PHE A 96 -26.14 -0.40 -2.23
C PHE A 96 -27.56 -0.66 -1.73
N GLY A 97 -27.75 -0.75 -0.41
CA GLY A 97 -29.03 -1.08 0.22
C GLY A 97 -29.54 -2.48 -0.12
N ASP A 98 -30.79 -2.74 0.27
CA ASP A 98 -31.43 -4.06 0.10
C ASP A 98 -31.93 -4.30 -1.32
N GLN A 99 -32.26 -3.24 -2.08
CA GLN A 99 -32.84 -3.32 -3.42
C GLN A 99 -32.10 -2.43 -4.43
N PRO A 100 -30.83 -2.74 -4.75
CA PRO A 100 -30.11 -2.05 -5.81
C PRO A 100 -30.73 -2.33 -7.18
N ASP A 101 -30.72 -1.35 -8.08
CA ASP A 101 -31.05 -1.55 -9.49
C ASP A 101 -30.03 -2.45 -10.22
N ASP A 102 -30.25 -2.74 -11.50
CA ASP A 102 -29.35 -3.62 -12.29
C ASP A 102 -27.92 -3.09 -12.45
N ALA A 103 -27.72 -1.77 -12.50
CA ALA A 103 -26.38 -1.20 -12.60
C ALA A 103 -25.65 -1.33 -11.26
N CYS A 104 -26.35 -0.99 -10.18
CA CYS A 104 -25.88 -1.09 -8.80
C CYS A 104 -25.58 -2.55 -8.41
N ARG A 105 -26.41 -3.51 -8.81
CA ARG A 105 -26.17 -4.95 -8.59
C ARG A 105 -24.87 -5.41 -9.24
N ARG A 106 -24.68 -5.09 -10.52
CA ARG A 106 -23.47 -5.47 -11.27
C ARG A 106 -22.21 -4.88 -10.65
N LEU A 107 -22.26 -3.61 -10.24
CA LEU A 107 -21.13 -2.96 -9.56
C LEU A 107 -20.85 -3.60 -8.20
N ARG A 108 -21.88 -3.88 -7.39
CA ARG A 108 -21.72 -4.56 -6.10
C ARG A 108 -21.07 -5.93 -6.26
N ASP A 109 -21.53 -6.72 -7.23
CA ASP A 109 -21.00 -8.06 -7.46
C ASP A 109 -19.55 -8.01 -7.97
N ALA A 110 -19.20 -7.03 -8.81
CA ALA A 110 -17.82 -6.77 -9.20
C ALA A 110 -16.94 -6.40 -7.97
N LEU A 111 -17.43 -5.54 -7.08
CA LEU A 111 -16.71 -5.15 -5.86
C LEU A 111 -16.56 -6.31 -4.86
N ARG A 112 -17.49 -7.26 -4.81
CA ARG A 112 -17.34 -8.51 -4.06
C ARG A 112 -16.25 -9.40 -4.63
N ALA A 113 -16.20 -9.51 -5.96
CA ALA A 113 -15.20 -10.32 -6.65
C ALA A 113 -13.76 -9.81 -6.43
N CYS A 114 -13.57 -8.49 -6.27
CA CYS A 114 -12.26 -7.91 -6.03
C CYS A 114 -11.61 -8.33 -4.70
N ARG A 115 -12.40 -8.74 -3.69
CA ARG A 115 -12.04 -9.09 -2.30
C ARG A 115 -11.12 -8.08 -1.58
N PRO A 116 -11.29 -7.89 -0.25
CA PRO A 116 -10.33 -7.11 0.51
C PRO A 116 -8.99 -7.85 0.60
N SER A 117 -7.90 -7.13 0.33
CA SER A 117 -6.53 -7.60 0.58
C SER A 117 -6.09 -7.17 1.97
N THR A 118 -5.70 -8.11 2.83
CA THR A 118 -4.98 -7.80 4.07
C THR A 118 -3.55 -7.43 3.72
N CYS A 119 -3.29 -6.13 3.83
CA CYS A 119 -1.95 -5.58 3.91
C CYS A 119 -1.31 -5.91 5.26
#